data_AF-A0A4U0XHI3-F1
#
_entry.id   AF-A0A4U0XHI3-F1
#
_cell.length_a   1.000
_cell.length_b   1.000
_cell.length_c   1.000
_cell.angle_alpha   90.00
_cell.angle_beta   90.00
_cell.angle_gamma   90.00
#
_symmetry.space_group_name_H-M   'P 1'
#
loop_
_entity.id
_entity.type
_entity.pdbx_description
1 polymer ?
#
loop_
_entity_poly.entity_id
_entity_poly.type
_entity_poly.pdbx_seq_one_letter_code
_entity_poly.pdbx_strand_id
1 'polypeptide(L)'
;MGSMGELQTRIRTRSIVRDAQIALELTKLAKARDDHVWLTLSTDRKAERDPERLVRETFNGRADVEPLVLKVQSYERARVHAICKDLGLEHESTDAPVVLDALSFTADRWLVLGLNAGDVFRKVADIRREARRRQAELEEEREAAAREREAQARARHAAVDLTGDWTITCPYLEEHMDGQPAELSMRIWRDTAAHVYPSPDEPDSEDEDGYADEEEEKEEASSRVQQQTAEPIQRTPAEQRYYATFDFSVVAGIMRISGPVASGKQKACAMTYRWRGRETGERVIEVGSDERLLEIAFSERGTTLSGDFEGDCVGKVSFTGVKAEAGDYRQGSSEYEWKDLSARSYERECVGRWGRRF
;
A
#
# COMPACT_ATOMS: atom_id res chain seq x y z
N MET A 1 -77.40 11.95 -0.87
CA MET A 1 -77.28 10.52 -1.21
C MET A 1 -78.47 10.18 -2.10
N GLY A 2 -78.24 9.76 -3.34
CA GLY A 2 -79.33 9.42 -4.26
C GLY A 2 -80.02 8.10 -3.87
N SER A 3 -81.33 8.02 -4.10
CA SER A 3 -82.14 6.83 -3.80
C SER A 3 -81.75 5.66 -4.70
N MET A 4 -81.80 4.42 -4.18
CA MET A 4 -81.54 3.19 -4.95
C MET A 4 -82.39 3.12 -6.25
N GLY A 5 -83.60 3.69 -6.22
CA GLY A 5 -84.47 3.81 -7.40
C GLY A 5 -83.91 4.72 -8.50
N GLU A 6 -83.18 5.78 -8.14
CA GLU A 6 -82.51 6.67 -9.11
C GLU A 6 -81.33 5.96 -9.79
N LEU A 7 -80.58 5.12 -9.05
CA LEU A 7 -79.51 4.29 -9.60
C LEU A 7 -80.03 3.25 -10.59
N GLN A 8 -81.11 2.54 -10.24
CA GLN A 8 -81.73 1.56 -11.14
C GLN A 8 -82.29 2.21 -12.42
N THR A 9 -82.85 3.41 -12.30
CA THR A 9 -83.37 4.17 -13.45
C THR A 9 -82.23 4.66 -14.35
N ARG A 10 -81.11 5.13 -13.77
CA ARG A 10 -79.90 5.52 -14.53
C ARG A 10 -79.24 4.34 -15.25
N ILE A 11 -79.20 3.16 -14.63
CA ILE A 11 -78.69 1.94 -15.27
C ILE A 11 -79.60 1.50 -16.42
N ARG A 12 -80.93 1.56 -16.25
CA ARG A 12 -81.90 1.21 -17.31
C ARG A 12 -81.93 2.18 -18.49
N THR A 13 -81.60 3.45 -18.25
CA THR A 13 -81.56 4.49 -19.29
C THR A 13 -80.18 4.63 -19.95
N ARG A 14 -79.20 3.82 -19.54
CA ARG A 14 -77.87 3.80 -20.14
C ARG A 14 -77.96 3.23 -21.56
N SER A 15 -77.65 4.06 -22.56
CA SER A 15 -77.69 3.67 -23.97
C SER A 15 -76.45 2.84 -24.32
N ILE A 16 -76.66 1.55 -24.62
CA ILE A 16 -75.62 0.62 -25.08
C ILE A 16 -74.86 1.18 -26.30
N VAL A 17 -75.55 1.90 -27.19
CA VAL A 17 -74.96 2.53 -28.38
C VAL A 17 -73.98 3.64 -27.99
N ARG A 18 -74.33 4.48 -27.00
CA ARG A 18 -73.41 5.52 -26.50
C ARG A 18 -72.19 4.91 -25.82
N ASP A 19 -72.35 3.83 -25.05
CA ASP A 19 -71.22 3.15 -24.41
C ASP A 19 -70.25 2.54 -25.46
N ALA A 20 -70.79 1.94 -26.52
CA ALA A 20 -69.98 1.41 -27.63
C ALA A 20 -69.22 2.54 -28.36
N GLN A 21 -69.86 3.68 -28.59
CA GLN A 21 -69.22 4.84 -29.21
C GLN A 21 -68.11 5.43 -28.31
N ILE A 22 -68.36 5.55 -27.00
CA ILE A 22 -67.35 5.99 -26.03
C ILE A 22 -66.17 5.01 -26.00
N ALA A 23 -66.41 3.69 -26.03
CA ALA A 23 -65.34 2.70 -26.09
C ALA A 23 -64.49 2.83 -27.37
N LEU A 24 -65.12 3.10 -28.52
CA LEU A 24 -64.41 3.37 -29.77
C LEU A 24 -63.60 4.67 -29.71
N GLU A 25 -64.13 5.72 -29.09
CA GLU A 25 -63.38 6.97 -28.92
C GLU A 25 -62.22 6.81 -27.94
N LEU A 26 -62.41 6.08 -26.84
CA LEU A 26 -61.34 5.80 -25.87
C LEU A 26 -60.22 4.97 -26.50
N THR A 27 -60.54 3.98 -27.34
CA THR A 27 -59.51 3.21 -28.08
C THR A 27 -58.78 4.08 -29.10
N LYS A 28 -59.47 4.98 -29.80
CA LYS A 28 -58.83 5.97 -30.69
C LYS A 28 -57.91 6.92 -29.92
N LEU A 29 -58.35 7.46 -28.79
CA LEU A 29 -57.56 8.36 -27.95
C LEU A 29 -56.37 7.65 -27.31
N ALA A 30 -56.55 6.41 -26.85
CA ALA A 30 -55.46 5.58 -26.34
C ALA A 30 -54.40 5.33 -27.42
N LYS A 31 -54.83 4.98 -28.64
CA LYS A 31 -53.92 4.83 -29.79
C LYS A 31 -53.20 6.14 -30.13
N ALA A 32 -53.92 7.26 -30.20
CA ALA A 32 -53.33 8.57 -30.48
C ALA A 32 -52.31 9.00 -29.41
N ARG A 33 -52.62 8.72 -28.14
CA ARG A 33 -51.69 8.95 -27.03
C ARG A 33 -50.46 8.07 -27.15
N ASP A 34 -50.64 6.77 -27.44
CA ASP A 34 -49.52 5.85 -27.56
C ASP A 34 -48.64 6.16 -28.79
N ASP A 35 -49.23 6.63 -29.89
CA ASP A 35 -48.51 7.15 -31.06
C ASP A 35 -47.73 8.43 -30.72
N HIS A 36 -48.33 9.33 -29.93
CA HIS A 36 -47.65 10.53 -29.47
C HIS A 36 -46.46 10.20 -28.54
N VAL A 37 -46.65 9.27 -27.60
CA VAL A 37 -45.57 8.77 -26.74
C VAL A 37 -44.51 8.05 -27.56
N TRP A 38 -44.91 7.23 -28.53
CA TRP A 38 -43.97 6.52 -29.41
C TRP A 38 -42.99 7.49 -30.07
N LEU A 39 -43.48 8.60 -30.61
CA LEU A 39 -42.63 9.61 -31.27
C LEU A 39 -41.61 10.27 -30.34
N THR A 40 -41.88 10.35 -29.03
CA THR A 40 -40.98 10.96 -28.04
C THR A 40 -39.97 9.99 -27.43
N LEU A 41 -40.14 8.68 -27.63
CA LEU A 41 -39.20 7.67 -27.12
C LEU A 41 -37.89 7.65 -27.93
N SER A 42 -36.78 7.41 -27.22
CA SER A 42 -35.50 7.09 -27.84
C SER A 42 -35.56 5.75 -28.58
N THR A 43 -34.62 5.51 -29.50
CA THR A 43 -34.54 4.25 -30.26
C THR A 43 -34.48 3.02 -29.33
N ASP A 44 -33.69 3.10 -28.26
CA ASP A 44 -33.59 2.02 -27.27
C ASP A 44 -34.94 1.76 -26.58
N ARG A 45 -35.66 2.81 -26.16
CA ARG A 45 -36.99 2.67 -25.54
C ARG A 45 -38.07 2.21 -26.50
N LYS A 46 -37.96 2.57 -27.79
CA LYS A 46 -38.83 2.05 -28.85
C LYS A 46 -38.61 0.55 -29.04
N ALA A 47 -37.34 0.11 -29.04
CA ALA A 47 -36.98 -1.30 -29.18
C ALA A 47 -37.53 -2.15 -28.03
N GLU A 48 -37.43 -1.65 -26.80
CA GLU A 48 -38.02 -2.31 -25.61
C GLU A 48 -39.55 -2.37 -25.66
N ARG A 49 -40.22 -1.33 -26.16
CA ARG A 49 -41.68 -1.25 -26.12
C ARG A 49 -42.36 -2.02 -27.26
N ASP A 50 -41.88 -1.86 -28.49
CA ASP A 50 -42.42 -2.54 -29.67
C ASP A 50 -41.34 -2.67 -30.77
N PRO A 51 -40.49 -3.71 -30.72
CA PRO A 51 -39.38 -3.84 -31.67
C PRO A 51 -39.88 -4.04 -33.11
N GLU A 52 -41.06 -4.61 -33.30
CA GLU A 52 -41.62 -4.84 -34.63
C GLU A 52 -42.01 -3.53 -35.31
N ARG A 53 -42.72 -2.67 -34.58
CA ARG A 53 -43.08 -1.34 -35.07
C ARG A 53 -41.84 -0.53 -35.40
N LEU A 54 -40.81 -0.55 -34.55
CA LEU A 54 -39.55 0.16 -34.79
C LEU A 54 -38.85 -0.32 -36.07
N VAL A 55 -38.70 -1.64 -36.24
CA VAL A 55 -38.03 -2.21 -37.42
C VAL A 55 -38.79 -1.89 -38.68
N ARG A 56 -40.13 -2.05 -38.68
CA ARG A 56 -40.96 -1.71 -39.84
C ARG A 56 -40.86 -0.23 -40.19
N GLU A 57 -41.02 0.68 -39.22
CA GLU A 57 -40.92 2.13 -39.47
C GLU A 57 -39.54 2.54 -40.01
N THR A 58 -38.47 1.88 -39.55
CA THR A 58 -37.10 2.20 -39.97
C THR A 58 -36.81 1.79 -41.41
N PHE A 59 -37.29 0.61 -41.84
CA PHE A 59 -36.96 0.02 -43.15
C PHE A 59 -38.08 0.14 -44.20
N ASN A 60 -39.24 0.72 -43.87
CA ASN A 60 -40.35 0.84 -44.81
C ASN A 60 -40.03 1.83 -45.96
N GLY A 61 -39.86 1.29 -47.17
CA GLY A 61 -39.81 2.06 -48.43
C GLY A 61 -38.51 2.83 -48.69
N ARG A 62 -37.43 2.54 -47.95
CA ARG A 62 -36.13 3.21 -48.09
C ARG A 62 -35.07 2.21 -48.57
N ALA A 63 -34.41 2.51 -49.68
CA ALA A 63 -33.37 1.64 -50.24
C ALA A 63 -31.98 1.88 -49.62
N ASP A 64 -31.77 3.02 -48.97
CA ASP A 64 -30.48 3.45 -48.43
C ASP A 64 -30.65 3.84 -46.95
N VAL A 65 -30.73 2.84 -46.08
CA VAL A 65 -30.86 3.01 -44.63
C VAL A 65 -29.63 2.40 -43.97
N GLU A 66 -28.95 3.19 -43.15
CA GLU A 66 -27.82 2.70 -42.36
C GLU A 66 -28.26 1.55 -41.42
N PRO A 67 -27.36 0.59 -41.12
CA PRO A 67 -27.67 -0.48 -40.19
C PRO A 67 -28.12 0.03 -38.82
N LEU A 68 -29.27 -0.47 -38.37
CA LEU A 68 -29.86 -0.15 -37.08
C LEU A 68 -29.23 -1.03 -36.00
N VAL A 69 -28.71 -0.42 -34.92
CA VAL A 69 -28.17 -1.14 -33.77
C VAL A 69 -29.21 -1.12 -32.64
N LEU A 70 -29.67 -2.28 -32.23
CA LEU A 70 -30.66 -2.45 -31.17
C LEU A 70 -30.04 -3.04 -29.90
N LYS A 71 -30.33 -2.41 -28.77
CA LYS A 71 -30.03 -2.92 -27.42
C LYS A 71 -31.25 -3.69 -26.92
N VAL A 72 -31.27 -4.98 -27.19
CA VAL A 72 -32.39 -5.86 -26.81
C VAL A 72 -31.95 -6.87 -25.76
N GLN A 73 -32.81 -7.09 -24.77
CA GLN A 73 -32.56 -8.07 -23.73
C GLN A 73 -32.51 -9.50 -24.32
N SER A 74 -31.89 -10.42 -23.58
CA SER A 74 -31.67 -11.80 -24.02
C SER A 74 -32.94 -12.52 -24.49
N TYR A 75 -34.08 -12.31 -23.80
CA TYR A 75 -35.35 -12.95 -24.13
C TYR A 75 -36.05 -12.35 -25.35
N GLU A 76 -35.79 -11.09 -25.70
CA GLU A 76 -36.44 -10.42 -26.85
C GLU A 76 -35.73 -10.70 -28.16
N ARG A 77 -34.44 -11.08 -28.12
CA ARG A 77 -33.64 -11.33 -29.32
C ARG A 77 -34.28 -12.35 -30.25
N ALA A 78 -34.80 -13.46 -29.73
CA ALA A 78 -35.47 -14.48 -30.54
C ALA A 78 -36.69 -13.91 -31.31
N ARG A 79 -37.45 -13.01 -30.67
CA ARG A 79 -38.58 -12.32 -31.31
C ARG A 79 -38.10 -11.38 -32.41
N VAL A 80 -37.04 -10.60 -32.16
CA VAL A 80 -36.49 -9.69 -33.18
C VAL A 80 -35.91 -10.46 -34.37
N HIS A 81 -35.22 -11.58 -34.12
CA HIS A 81 -34.74 -12.48 -35.18
C HIS A 81 -35.88 -12.96 -36.10
N ALA A 82 -37.02 -13.36 -35.53
CA ALA A 82 -38.18 -13.78 -36.29
C ALA A 82 -38.74 -12.62 -37.15
N ILE A 83 -38.87 -11.43 -36.57
CA ILE A 83 -39.32 -10.21 -37.29
C ILE A 83 -38.38 -9.88 -38.46
N CYS A 84 -37.07 -9.93 -38.24
CA CYS A 84 -36.09 -9.66 -39.30
C CYS A 84 -36.18 -10.69 -40.43
N LYS A 85 -36.37 -11.97 -40.10
CA LYS A 85 -36.56 -13.03 -41.09
C LYS A 85 -37.83 -12.80 -41.93
N ASP A 86 -38.94 -12.43 -41.30
CA ASP A 86 -40.21 -12.17 -41.98
C ASP A 86 -40.14 -10.94 -42.89
N LEU A 87 -39.30 -9.97 -42.55
CA LEU A 87 -39.07 -8.75 -43.33
C LEU A 87 -37.91 -8.87 -44.34
N GLY A 88 -37.21 -10.01 -44.39
CA GLY A 88 -36.05 -10.21 -45.27
C GLY A 88 -34.85 -9.32 -44.92
N LEU A 89 -34.67 -8.98 -43.64
CA LEU A 89 -33.57 -8.17 -43.14
C LEU A 89 -32.39 -9.04 -42.68
N GLU A 90 -31.20 -8.62 -43.07
CA GLU A 90 -29.94 -9.18 -42.59
C GLU A 90 -29.68 -8.70 -41.17
N HIS A 91 -29.14 -9.59 -40.34
CA HIS A 91 -28.94 -9.29 -38.94
C HIS A 91 -27.85 -10.14 -38.30
N GLU A 92 -27.10 -9.54 -37.37
CA GLU A 92 -26.06 -10.23 -36.61
C GLU A 92 -26.00 -9.70 -35.17
N SER A 93 -25.74 -10.60 -34.22
CA SER A 93 -25.55 -10.22 -32.81
C SER A 93 -24.06 -10.10 -32.49
N THR A 94 -23.68 -8.98 -31.88
CA THR A 94 -22.32 -8.72 -31.41
C THR A 94 -22.32 -8.30 -29.95
N ASP A 95 -21.19 -8.48 -29.27
CA ASP A 95 -21.01 -7.98 -27.92
C ASP A 95 -20.96 -6.45 -27.93
N ALA A 96 -21.65 -5.83 -26.97
CA ALA A 96 -21.58 -4.39 -26.79
C ALA A 96 -20.17 -3.96 -26.35
N PRO A 97 -19.72 -2.75 -26.71
CA PRO A 97 -18.58 -2.14 -26.07
C PRO A 97 -18.84 -2.08 -24.56
N VAL A 98 -17.86 -2.53 -23.75
CA VAL A 98 -17.97 -2.53 -22.29
C VAL A 98 -18.32 -1.12 -21.82
N VAL A 99 -19.48 -0.98 -21.18
CA VAL A 99 -19.86 0.22 -20.45
C VAL A 99 -19.68 -0.09 -18.97
N LEU A 100 -18.89 0.72 -18.28
CA LEU A 100 -18.68 0.67 -16.83
C LEU A 100 -19.93 1.10 -16.06
N ASP A 101 -21.11 0.55 -16.38
CA ASP A 101 -22.28 0.75 -15.55
C ASP A 101 -22.39 -0.40 -14.55
N ALA A 102 -22.21 -0.07 -13.27
CA ALA A 102 -21.88 -1.00 -12.18
C ALA A 102 -22.98 -2.02 -11.83
N LEU A 103 -24.11 -2.02 -12.57
CA LEU A 103 -25.31 -2.77 -12.22
C LEU A 103 -25.75 -3.80 -13.26
N SER A 104 -25.15 -3.85 -14.47
CA SER A 104 -25.51 -4.86 -15.47
C SER A 104 -24.52 -6.04 -15.44
N PHE A 105 -24.98 -7.17 -14.90
CA PHE A 105 -24.20 -8.42 -14.83
C PHE A 105 -24.28 -9.29 -16.10
N THR A 106 -25.04 -8.86 -17.10
CA THR A 106 -25.16 -9.56 -18.38
C THR A 106 -24.40 -8.81 -19.44
N ALA A 107 -23.53 -9.51 -20.17
CA ALA A 107 -22.93 -8.96 -21.38
C ALA A 107 -24.05 -8.53 -22.33
N ASP A 108 -24.29 -7.22 -22.42
CA ASP A 108 -25.25 -6.66 -23.34
C ASP A 108 -24.80 -7.04 -24.75
N ARG A 109 -25.62 -7.82 -25.44
CA ARG A 109 -25.38 -8.16 -26.84
C ARG A 109 -26.27 -7.27 -27.68
N TRP A 110 -25.64 -6.46 -28.52
CA TRP A 110 -26.36 -5.65 -29.48
C TRP A 110 -26.74 -6.50 -30.69
N LEU A 111 -27.88 -6.17 -31.29
CA LEU A 111 -28.34 -6.77 -32.53
C LEU A 111 -28.27 -5.71 -33.62
N VAL A 112 -27.48 -5.97 -34.66
CA VAL A 112 -27.31 -5.06 -35.80
C VAL A 112 -28.19 -5.57 -36.93
N LEU A 113 -29.04 -4.71 -37.47
CA LEU A 113 -30.03 -5.01 -38.51
C LEU A 113 -29.78 -4.16 -39.74
N GLY A 114 -29.97 -4.70 -40.94
CA GLY A 114 -29.83 -3.93 -42.18
C GLY A 114 -30.46 -4.61 -43.40
N LEU A 115 -30.55 -3.86 -44.51
CA LEU A 115 -31.04 -4.38 -45.79
C LEU A 115 -30.00 -5.23 -46.53
N ASN A 116 -28.71 -4.99 -46.26
CA ASN A 116 -27.59 -5.63 -46.94
C ASN A 116 -26.64 -6.28 -45.93
N ALA A 117 -26.25 -7.53 -46.19
CA ALA A 117 -25.35 -8.30 -45.34
C ALA A 117 -23.97 -7.62 -45.19
N GLY A 118 -23.47 -7.00 -46.26
CA GLY A 118 -22.21 -6.26 -46.26
C GLY A 118 -22.21 -5.04 -45.34
N ASP A 119 -23.33 -4.33 -45.23
CA ASP A 119 -23.46 -3.17 -44.33
C ASP A 119 -23.54 -3.61 -42.87
N VAL A 120 -24.34 -4.64 -42.59
CA VAL A 120 -24.42 -5.27 -41.27
C VAL A 120 -23.04 -5.76 -40.84
N PHE A 121 -22.34 -6.48 -41.71
CA PHE A 121 -21.00 -7.00 -41.44
C PHE A 121 -20.01 -5.88 -41.12
N ARG A 122 -19.97 -4.81 -41.93
CA ARG A 122 -19.09 -3.65 -41.67
C ARG A 122 -19.39 -3.01 -40.33
N LYS A 123 -20.67 -2.79 -40.02
CA LYS A 123 -21.09 -2.18 -38.76
C LYS A 123 -20.73 -3.07 -37.56
N VAL A 124 -20.92 -4.37 -37.66
CA VAL A 124 -20.53 -5.34 -36.63
C VAL A 124 -19.01 -5.37 -36.45
N ALA A 125 -18.23 -5.35 -37.53
CA ALA A 125 -16.78 -5.28 -37.47
C ALA A 125 -16.28 -4.01 -36.76
N ASP A 126 -16.91 -2.86 -37.03
CA ASP A 126 -16.59 -1.60 -36.38
C ASP A 126 -16.92 -1.63 -34.88
N ILE A 127 -18.10 -2.14 -34.49
CA ILE A 127 -18.48 -2.30 -33.08
C ILE A 127 -17.50 -3.22 -32.36
N ARG A 128 -17.13 -4.36 -32.96
CA ARG A 128 -16.14 -5.29 -32.38
C ARG A 128 -14.76 -4.64 -32.21
N ARG A 129 -14.33 -3.81 -33.18
CA ARG A 129 -13.06 -3.07 -33.08
C ARG A 129 -13.10 -2.07 -31.93
N GLU A 130 -14.19 -1.32 -31.79
CA GLU A 130 -14.37 -0.36 -30.68
C GLU A 130 -14.45 -1.07 -29.32
N ALA A 131 -15.19 -2.19 -29.23
CA ALA A 131 -15.30 -2.97 -28.01
C ALA A 131 -13.94 -3.49 -27.54
N ARG A 132 -13.11 -4.02 -28.45
CA ARG A 132 -11.73 -4.44 -28.13
C ARG A 132 -10.86 -3.27 -27.68
N ARG A 133 -10.95 -2.11 -28.34
CA ARG A 133 -10.20 -0.91 -27.94
C ARG A 133 -10.55 -0.49 -26.51
N ARG A 134 -11.84 -0.37 -26.18
CA ARG A 134 -12.28 -0.04 -24.81
C ARG A 134 -11.88 -1.09 -23.78
N GLN A 135 -11.95 -2.37 -24.14
CA GLN A 135 -11.54 -3.43 -23.23
C GLN A 135 -10.04 -3.35 -22.91
N ALA A 136 -9.19 -3.09 -23.92
CA ALA A 136 -7.77 -2.89 -23.72
C ALA A 136 -7.47 -1.64 -22.87
N GLU A 137 -8.14 -0.51 -23.13
CA GLU A 137 -8.03 0.72 -22.32
C GLU A 137 -8.39 0.46 -20.85
N LEU A 138 -9.49 -0.27 -20.59
CA LEU A 138 -9.92 -0.61 -19.24
C LEU A 138 -8.97 -1.58 -18.52
N GLU A 139 -8.37 -2.51 -19.25
CA GLU A 139 -7.37 -3.43 -18.71
C GLU A 139 -6.09 -2.67 -18.35
N GLU A 140 -5.63 -1.78 -19.22
CA GLU A 140 -4.47 -0.90 -18.96
C GLU A 140 -4.72 0.01 -17.75
N GLU A 141 -5.90 0.62 -17.63
CA GLU A 141 -6.28 1.42 -16.46
C GLU A 141 -6.29 0.60 -15.18
N ARG A 142 -6.80 -0.65 -15.22
CA ARG A 142 -6.81 -1.55 -14.06
C ARG A 142 -5.39 -1.97 -13.66
N GLU A 143 -4.54 -2.27 -14.63
CA GLU A 143 -3.13 -2.60 -14.38
C GLU A 143 -2.35 -1.39 -13.86
N ALA A 144 -2.60 -0.19 -14.40
CA ALA A 144 -2.01 1.05 -13.90
C ALA A 144 -2.44 1.33 -12.45
N ALA A 145 -3.73 1.21 -12.14
CA ALA A 145 -4.25 1.36 -10.79
C ALA A 145 -3.71 0.28 -9.83
N ALA A 146 -3.51 -0.96 -10.30
CA ALA A 146 -2.90 -2.02 -9.52
C ALA A 146 -1.42 -1.72 -9.22
N ARG A 147 -0.65 -1.29 -10.23
CA ARG A 147 0.75 -0.86 -10.06
C ARG A 147 0.88 0.32 -9.11
N GLU A 148 -0.02 1.31 -9.21
CA GLU A 148 -0.03 2.46 -8.32
C GLU A 148 -0.32 2.04 -6.88
N ARG A 149 -1.34 1.19 -6.66
CA ARG A 149 -1.66 0.65 -5.33
C ARG A 149 -0.49 -0.15 -4.75
N GLU A 150 0.19 -0.95 -5.57
CA GLU A 150 1.36 -1.69 -5.14
C GLU A 150 2.52 -0.75 -4.78
N ALA A 151 2.79 0.27 -5.60
CA ALA A 151 3.80 1.28 -5.30
C ALA A 151 3.51 2.04 -4.01
N GLN A 152 2.24 2.44 -3.79
CA GLN A 152 1.80 3.08 -2.55
C GLN A 152 1.93 2.12 -1.35
N ALA A 153 1.60 0.84 -1.51
CA ALA A 153 1.79 -0.16 -0.46
C ALA A 153 3.27 -0.33 -0.12
N ARG A 154 4.15 -0.47 -1.13
CA ARG A 154 5.60 -0.54 -0.94
C ARG A 154 6.13 0.71 -0.22
N ALA A 155 5.67 1.90 -0.59
CA ALA A 155 6.05 3.15 0.08
C ALA A 155 5.58 3.18 1.55
N ARG A 156 4.37 2.69 1.86
CA ARG A 156 3.87 2.55 3.25
C ARG A 156 4.63 1.50 4.06
N HIS A 157 5.18 0.50 3.38
CA HIS A 157 5.96 -0.57 3.97
C HIS A 157 7.47 -0.30 3.98
N ALA A 158 7.92 0.86 3.49
CA ALA A 158 9.31 1.28 3.64
C ALA A 158 9.67 1.24 5.13
N ALA A 159 10.77 0.56 5.44
CA ALA A 159 11.27 0.45 6.81
C ALA A 159 11.50 1.86 7.37
N VAL A 160 11.17 2.07 8.64
CA VAL A 160 11.46 3.32 9.32
C VAL A 160 12.98 3.51 9.35
N ASP A 161 13.49 4.59 8.75
CA ASP A 161 14.90 4.92 8.80
C ASP A 161 15.22 5.66 10.10
N LEU A 162 15.90 4.99 11.02
CA LEU A 162 16.36 5.59 12.29
C LEU A 162 17.71 6.32 12.13
N THR A 163 18.43 6.10 11.02
CA THR A 163 19.73 6.73 10.79
C THR A 163 19.56 8.22 10.50
N GLY A 164 20.49 9.04 10.96
CA GLY A 164 20.40 10.50 10.83
C GLY A 164 20.97 11.25 12.01
N ASP A 165 20.94 12.58 11.91
CA ASP A 165 21.44 13.48 12.93
C ASP A 165 20.25 13.89 13.80
N TRP A 166 20.44 13.89 15.11
CA TRP A 166 19.41 14.08 16.12
C TRP A 166 19.84 15.17 17.10
N THR A 167 18.91 16.07 17.39
CA THR A 167 19.02 17.05 18.47
C THR A 167 18.38 16.45 19.71
N ILE A 168 19.12 16.42 20.81
CA ILE A 168 18.70 15.82 22.07
C ILE A 168 18.35 16.94 23.06
N THR A 169 17.32 16.70 23.87
CA THR A 169 16.87 17.60 24.93
C THR A 169 16.88 16.83 26.23
N CYS A 170 17.63 17.34 27.21
CA CYS A 170 17.74 16.77 28.54
C CYS A 170 17.95 17.90 29.54
N PRO A 171 16.90 18.34 30.25
CA PRO A 171 16.99 19.52 31.13
C PRO A 171 18.10 19.39 32.19
N TYR A 172 18.31 18.20 32.73
CA TYR A 172 19.34 17.96 33.75
C TYR A 172 20.77 18.15 33.21
N LEU A 173 21.01 17.74 31.97
CA LEU A 173 22.32 17.85 31.33
C LEU A 173 22.59 19.26 30.79
N GLU A 174 21.54 19.96 30.37
CA GLU A 174 21.61 21.35 29.90
C GLU A 174 21.95 22.34 31.02
N GLU A 175 21.45 22.09 32.24
CA GLU A 175 21.68 22.96 33.41
C GLU A 175 23.05 22.73 34.09
N HIS A 176 23.78 21.67 33.72
CA HIS A 176 25.03 21.28 34.40
C HIS A 176 26.22 22.21 34.07
N MET A 177 26.12 23.06 33.06
CA MET A 177 27.19 23.97 32.62
C MET A 177 26.85 25.43 32.97
N ASP A 178 27.81 26.16 33.55
CA ASP A 178 27.67 27.54 34.03
C ASP A 178 27.34 28.55 32.91
N GLY A 179 26.05 28.62 32.52
CA GLY A 179 25.45 29.80 31.91
C GLY A 179 25.10 29.75 30.42
N GLN A 180 25.35 28.65 29.69
CA GLN A 180 24.81 28.45 28.35
C GLN A 180 24.27 27.04 28.17
N PRO A 181 23.01 26.87 27.71
CA PRO A 181 22.47 25.54 27.43
C PRO A 181 23.31 24.90 26.33
N ALA A 182 23.91 23.76 26.63
CA ALA A 182 24.73 23.03 25.67
C ALA A 182 23.83 22.37 24.61
N GLU A 183 24.28 22.37 23.36
CA GLU A 183 23.61 21.66 22.28
C GLU A 183 23.93 20.17 22.38
N LEU A 184 22.97 19.37 22.84
CA LEU A 184 23.12 17.92 22.93
C LEU A 184 22.81 17.30 21.57
N SER A 185 23.69 16.43 21.08
CA SER A 185 23.53 15.83 19.76
C SER A 185 23.76 14.33 19.79
N MET A 186 23.08 13.63 18.88
CA MET A 186 23.29 12.22 18.64
C MET A 186 23.25 11.94 17.13
N ARG A 187 24.11 11.05 16.67
CA ARG A 187 24.20 10.68 15.27
C ARG A 187 24.04 9.17 15.17
N ILE A 188 23.05 8.69 14.41
CA ILE A 188 22.72 7.25 14.31
C ILE A 188 23.10 6.70 12.93
N TRP A 189 23.66 5.48 12.90
CA TRP A 189 23.94 4.68 11.71
C TRP A 189 23.46 3.24 11.89
N ARG A 190 23.27 2.52 10.78
CA ARG A 190 23.13 1.05 10.81
C ARG A 190 24.50 0.42 11.11
N ASP A 191 24.54 -0.42 12.14
CA ASP A 191 25.78 -1.05 12.58
C ASP A 191 26.08 -2.29 11.74
N THR A 192 27.24 -2.29 11.09
CA THR A 192 27.75 -3.40 10.31
C THR A 192 28.76 -4.25 11.07
N ALA A 193 29.11 -3.89 12.31
CA ALA A 193 30.04 -4.66 13.13
C ALA A 193 29.56 -6.12 13.26
N ALA A 194 30.50 -7.07 13.21
CA ALA A 194 30.19 -8.47 13.40
C ALA A 194 29.46 -8.68 14.74
N HIS A 195 28.52 -9.63 14.77
CA HIS A 195 27.79 -9.97 15.99
C HIS A 195 28.68 -10.79 16.92
N VAL A 196 29.69 -10.14 17.49
CA VAL A 196 30.50 -10.70 18.56
C VAL A 196 29.81 -10.29 19.85
N TYR A 197 28.78 -11.03 20.25
CA TYR A 197 28.49 -11.07 21.68
C TYR A 197 29.65 -11.85 22.28
N PRO A 198 30.38 -11.28 23.25
CA PRO A 198 31.22 -12.11 24.08
C PRO A 198 30.31 -13.21 24.61
N SER A 199 30.59 -14.46 24.23
CA SER A 199 29.88 -15.58 24.79
C SER A 199 30.09 -15.46 26.30
N PRO A 200 29.04 -15.50 27.15
CA PRO A 200 29.23 -15.47 28.60
C PRO A 200 30.13 -16.61 29.11
N ASP A 201 30.35 -17.64 28.28
CA ASP A 201 31.20 -18.79 28.55
C ASP A 201 32.60 -18.70 27.91
N GLU A 202 32.87 -17.69 27.08
CA GLU A 202 34.24 -17.37 26.69
C GLU A 202 34.76 -16.37 27.72
N PRO A 203 35.52 -16.82 28.75
CA PRO A 203 36.34 -15.86 29.47
C PRO A 203 37.13 -15.11 28.40
N ASP A 204 37.16 -13.78 28.49
CA ASP A 204 38.11 -12.98 27.73
C ASP A 204 39.47 -13.66 27.96
N SER A 205 39.91 -14.48 27.00
CA SER A 205 41.18 -15.21 27.10
C SER A 205 42.20 -14.20 26.64
N GLU A 206 42.51 -13.32 27.59
CA GLU A 206 43.33 -12.13 27.51
C GLU A 206 44.84 -12.43 27.33
N ASP A 207 45.20 -13.56 26.70
CA ASP A 207 46.58 -14.06 26.61
C ASP A 207 47.03 -14.33 25.17
N GLU A 208 46.61 -13.53 24.18
CA GLU A 208 47.22 -13.56 22.84
C GLU A 208 48.27 -12.46 22.66
N ASP A 209 49.15 -12.34 23.65
CA ASP A 209 50.48 -11.75 23.51
C ASP A 209 51.35 -12.77 22.77
N GLY A 210 51.06 -12.99 21.49
CA GLY A 210 51.88 -13.82 20.60
C GLY A 210 53.27 -13.24 20.46
N TYR A 211 54.18 -13.57 21.39
CA TYR A 211 55.58 -13.71 21.06
C TYR A 211 55.66 -14.84 20.03
N ALA A 212 55.80 -14.45 18.77
CA ALA A 212 56.02 -15.34 17.66
C ALA A 212 57.29 -16.16 17.91
N ASP A 213 57.12 -17.38 18.42
CA ASP A 213 58.10 -18.44 18.27
C ASP A 213 57.64 -19.28 17.07
N GLU A 214 58.33 -19.09 15.95
CA GLU A 214 58.12 -19.81 14.71
C GLU A 214 58.64 -21.25 14.88
N GLU A 215 57.79 -22.18 15.34
CA GLU A 215 58.03 -23.60 15.12
C GLU A 215 56.95 -24.23 14.24
N GLU A 216 57.32 -24.27 12.97
CA GLU A 216 57.03 -25.23 11.92
C GLU A 216 56.65 -26.64 12.42
N GLU A 217 55.40 -27.10 12.22
CA GLU A 217 55.12 -28.52 11.92
C GLU A 217 53.72 -28.79 11.33
N LYS A 218 53.73 -29.14 10.03
CA LYS A 218 53.12 -30.31 9.35
C LYS A 218 51.69 -30.73 9.75
N GLU A 219 50.74 -30.60 8.83
CA GLU A 219 50.28 -31.67 7.91
C GLU A 219 49.54 -32.83 8.60
N GLU A 220 48.20 -32.85 8.51
CA GLU A 220 47.44 -33.80 7.67
C GLU A 220 45.95 -33.96 8.10
N ALA A 221 45.09 -33.87 7.08
CA ALA A 221 43.87 -34.64 6.84
C ALA A 221 42.80 -34.79 7.96
N SER A 222 41.60 -34.28 7.67
CA SER A 222 40.41 -35.16 7.53
C SER A 222 39.20 -34.35 7.06
N SER A 223 39.01 -34.30 5.75
CA SER A 223 37.78 -33.83 5.10
C SER A 223 36.61 -34.76 5.40
N ARG A 224 35.91 -34.54 6.51
CA ARG A 224 34.62 -35.18 6.79
C ARG A 224 33.50 -34.21 6.46
N VAL A 225 33.09 -34.22 5.19
CA VAL A 225 31.90 -33.53 4.69
C VAL A 225 30.67 -34.21 5.30
N GLN A 226 30.26 -33.78 6.49
CA GLN A 226 28.92 -34.01 7.00
C GLN A 226 27.98 -33.00 6.33
N GLN A 227 27.26 -33.46 5.32
CA GLN A 227 26.04 -32.80 4.86
C GLN A 227 25.01 -32.88 5.98
N GLN A 228 25.11 -31.97 6.95
CA GLN A 228 24.01 -31.70 7.87
C GLN A 228 22.88 -31.10 7.03
N THR A 229 21.80 -31.88 6.90
CA THR A 229 20.48 -31.39 6.52
C THR A 229 20.09 -30.31 7.53
N ALA A 230 20.43 -29.07 7.21
CA ALA A 230 20.02 -27.89 7.96
C ALA A 230 18.49 -27.84 7.91
N GLU A 231 17.85 -28.13 9.05
CA GLU A 231 16.45 -27.76 9.24
C GLU A 231 16.33 -26.27 8.89
N PRO A 232 15.24 -25.84 8.23
CA PRO A 232 15.01 -24.44 7.93
C PRO A 232 14.96 -23.68 9.25
N ILE A 233 16.10 -23.10 9.63
CA ILE A 233 16.25 -22.21 10.77
C ILE A 233 15.13 -21.19 10.61
N GLN A 234 14.13 -21.26 11.49
CA GLN A 234 13.08 -20.25 11.56
C GLN A 234 13.82 -18.94 11.79
N ARG A 235 14.00 -18.17 10.71
CA ARG A 235 14.70 -16.90 10.77
C ARG A 235 13.86 -16.03 11.69
N THR A 236 14.30 -15.92 12.93
CA THR A 236 13.87 -14.83 13.80
C THR A 236 14.02 -13.55 12.98
N PRO A 237 13.01 -12.65 13.02
CA PRO A 237 13.05 -11.42 12.24
C PRO A 237 14.40 -10.76 12.53
N ALA A 238 15.20 -10.59 11.47
CA ALA A 238 16.60 -10.22 11.60
C ALA A 238 16.72 -9.01 12.53
N GLU A 239 17.33 -9.20 13.69
CA GLU A 239 17.52 -8.15 14.67
C GLU A 239 18.33 -7.04 14.01
N GLN A 240 17.79 -5.82 14.01
CA GLN A 240 18.45 -4.71 13.36
C GLN A 240 19.28 -3.96 14.38
N ARG A 241 20.56 -3.80 14.05
CA ARG A 241 21.53 -3.16 14.90
C ARG A 241 21.84 -1.77 14.37
N TYR A 242 21.88 -0.83 15.28
CA TYR A 242 22.31 0.52 15.04
C TYR A 242 23.41 0.85 16.02
N TYR A 243 24.23 1.84 15.68
CA TYR A 243 25.07 2.49 16.66
C TYR A 243 24.90 3.99 16.54
N ALA A 244 25.18 4.68 17.62
CA ALA A 244 25.10 6.12 17.66
C ALA A 244 26.34 6.71 18.32
N THR A 245 26.86 7.80 17.78
CA THR A 245 27.81 8.65 18.49
C THR A 245 27.01 9.78 19.13
N PHE A 246 27.31 10.14 20.36
CA PHE A 246 26.59 11.19 21.06
C PHE A 246 27.55 12.14 21.76
N ASP A 247 27.09 13.37 21.90
CA ASP A 247 27.72 14.41 22.71
C ASP A 247 26.63 15.04 23.58
N PHE A 248 26.64 14.71 24.86
CA PHE A 248 25.72 15.23 25.87
C PHE A 248 26.39 16.29 26.75
N SER A 249 27.39 17.00 26.21
CA SER A 249 28.17 18.06 26.87
C SER A 249 29.04 17.58 28.03
N VAL A 250 28.49 16.88 29.02
CA VAL A 250 29.21 16.31 30.18
C VAL A 250 29.84 14.97 29.82
N VAL A 251 29.18 14.21 28.95
CA VAL A 251 29.65 12.89 28.50
C VAL A 251 29.49 12.81 26.99
N ALA A 252 30.53 12.32 26.31
CA ALA A 252 30.48 12.00 24.89
C ALA A 252 30.93 10.55 24.66
N GLY A 253 30.34 9.87 23.67
CA GLY A 253 30.63 8.46 23.48
C GLY A 253 29.90 7.80 22.33
N ILE A 254 29.81 6.48 22.44
CA ILE A 254 29.14 5.60 21.48
C ILE A 254 28.07 4.76 22.19
N MET A 255 26.94 4.57 21.51
CA MET A 255 25.85 3.68 21.91
C MET A 255 25.69 2.57 20.87
N ARG A 256 25.48 1.33 21.32
CA ARG A 256 25.03 0.22 20.47
C ARG A 256 23.57 -0.06 20.78
N ILE A 257 22.72 0.05 19.77
CA ILE A 257 21.27 -0.03 19.87
C ILE A 257 20.81 -1.30 19.14
N SER A 258 20.09 -2.16 19.85
CA SER A 258 19.60 -3.45 19.36
C SER A 258 18.11 -3.58 19.63
N GLY A 259 17.39 -4.19 18.70
CA GLY A 259 15.94 -4.38 18.86
C GLY A 259 15.24 -4.85 17.60
N PRO A 260 13.92 -5.09 17.71
CA PRO A 260 13.12 -5.53 16.58
C PRO A 260 13.08 -4.45 15.49
N VAL A 261 13.11 -4.88 14.22
CA VAL A 261 12.90 -3.96 13.08
C VAL A 261 11.54 -3.28 13.23
N ALA A 262 11.54 -1.96 13.33
CA ALA A 262 10.32 -1.17 13.29
C ALA A 262 9.59 -1.46 11.96
N SER A 263 8.47 -2.17 12.04
CA SER A 263 7.64 -2.37 10.85
C SER A 263 7.01 -1.04 10.44
N GLY A 264 6.83 -0.76 9.14
CA GLY A 264 6.19 0.49 8.68
C GLY A 264 4.76 0.73 9.21
N LYS A 265 4.15 -0.27 9.86
CA LYS A 265 2.86 -0.15 10.56
C LYS A 265 2.99 0.33 12.01
N GLN A 266 4.14 0.13 12.65
CA GLN A 266 4.37 0.54 14.03
C GLN A 266 4.65 2.03 14.10
N LYS A 267 3.85 2.75 14.89
CA LYS A 267 4.07 4.18 15.17
C LYS A 267 5.26 4.41 16.10
N ALA A 268 5.58 3.41 16.93
CA ALA A 268 6.68 3.43 17.88
C ALA A 268 7.43 2.09 17.88
N CYS A 269 8.72 2.16 18.13
CA CYS A 269 9.64 1.03 18.25
C CYS A 269 10.49 1.23 19.49
N ALA A 270 10.38 0.32 20.45
CA ALA A 270 11.26 0.26 21.61
C ALA A 270 12.45 -0.65 21.30
N MET A 271 13.65 -0.18 21.61
CA MET A 271 14.92 -0.85 21.43
C MET A 271 15.69 -0.77 22.75
N THR A 272 16.66 -1.66 22.93
CA THR A 272 17.59 -1.59 24.05
C THR A 272 18.93 -1.08 23.56
N TYR A 273 19.72 -0.50 24.46
CA TYR A 273 21.04 -0.03 24.12
C TYR A 273 22.01 -0.16 25.30
N ARG A 274 23.29 -0.22 24.95
CA ARG A 274 24.44 -0.09 25.84
C ARG A 274 25.31 1.05 25.33
N TRP A 275 26.06 1.70 26.22
CA TRP A 275 26.92 2.80 25.83
C TRP A 275 28.29 2.71 26.48
N ARG A 276 29.29 3.32 25.83
CA ARG A 276 30.61 3.58 26.38
C ARG A 276 30.96 5.02 26.07
N GLY A 277 31.64 5.71 26.98
CA GLY A 277 31.93 7.12 26.77
C GLY A 277 33.04 7.65 27.67
N ARG A 278 33.28 8.94 27.51
CA ARG A 278 34.25 9.71 28.29
C ARG A 278 33.54 10.92 28.87
N GLU A 279 33.81 11.20 30.13
CA GLU A 279 33.47 12.49 30.73
C GLU A 279 34.32 13.57 30.03
N THR A 280 33.72 14.70 29.65
CA THR A 280 34.35 15.67 28.73
C THR A 280 35.33 16.62 29.42
N GLY A 281 35.20 16.84 30.74
CA GLY A 281 36.07 17.69 31.55
C GLY A 281 37.46 17.10 31.77
N GLU A 282 37.55 16.00 32.51
CA GLU A 282 38.79 15.29 32.84
C GLU A 282 39.21 14.28 31.75
N ARG A 283 38.33 14.03 30.76
CA ARG A 283 38.56 13.11 29.64
C ARG A 283 38.81 11.68 30.11
N VAL A 284 38.08 11.27 31.15
CA VAL A 284 38.21 9.96 31.76
C VAL A 284 37.18 9.02 31.14
N ILE A 285 37.61 7.86 30.66
CA ILE A 285 36.71 6.81 30.16
C ILE A 285 35.90 6.27 31.34
N GLU A 286 34.58 6.22 31.18
CA GLU A 286 33.67 5.67 32.20
C GLU A 286 33.58 4.14 32.06
N VAL A 287 34.34 3.44 32.89
CA VAL A 287 34.38 1.96 32.92
C VAL A 287 33.10 1.41 33.57
N GLY A 288 32.51 0.37 32.99
CA GLY A 288 31.30 -0.29 33.51
C GLY A 288 29.98 0.30 33.00
N SER A 289 30.02 1.41 32.24
CA SER A 289 28.84 2.02 31.62
C SER A 289 28.06 1.06 30.70
N ASP A 290 28.75 0.12 30.05
CA ASP A 290 28.17 -0.87 29.13
C ASP A 290 27.58 -2.10 29.81
N GLU A 291 27.75 -2.26 31.13
CA GLU A 291 27.10 -3.33 31.90
C GLU A 291 25.59 -3.07 32.02
N ARG A 292 25.18 -1.81 31.97
CA ARG A 292 23.77 -1.38 32.08
C ARG A 292 23.08 -1.49 30.71
N LEU A 293 21.98 -2.24 30.67
CA LEU A 293 21.10 -2.31 29.50
C LEU A 293 19.95 -1.31 29.68
N LEU A 294 19.89 -0.30 28.83
CA LEU A 294 18.92 0.79 28.88
C LEU A 294 17.91 0.67 27.72
N GLU A 295 16.77 1.35 27.84
CA GLU A 295 15.74 1.39 26.80
C GLU A 295 15.70 2.74 26.08
N ILE A 296 15.50 2.68 24.76
CA ILE A 296 15.26 3.84 23.90
C ILE A 296 14.04 3.55 23.02
N ALA A 297 13.10 4.49 22.99
CA ALA A 297 11.89 4.39 22.20
C ALA A 297 11.91 5.42 21.07
N PHE A 298 11.83 4.95 19.84
CA PHE A 298 11.61 5.77 18.65
C PHE A 298 10.12 5.87 18.38
N SER A 299 9.62 7.06 18.09
CA SER A 299 8.20 7.30 17.81
C SER A 299 8.00 8.15 16.56
N GLU A 300 6.74 8.42 16.20
CA GLU A 300 6.37 9.22 15.02
C GLU A 300 7.01 8.75 13.70
N ARG A 301 7.18 7.42 13.55
CA ARG A 301 7.91 6.82 12.41
C ARG A 301 9.39 7.22 12.38
N GLY A 302 10.04 7.25 13.54
CA GLY A 302 11.48 7.46 13.65
C GLY A 302 11.92 8.91 13.49
N THR A 303 11.02 9.87 13.72
CA THR A 303 11.36 11.31 13.73
C THR A 303 11.55 11.86 15.14
N THR A 304 11.07 11.14 16.16
CA THR A 304 11.25 11.49 17.57
C THR A 304 11.76 10.28 18.34
N LEU A 305 12.47 10.54 19.44
CA LEU A 305 12.90 9.50 20.36
C LEU A 305 12.82 9.97 21.82
N SER A 306 12.79 9.00 22.72
CA SER A 306 12.87 9.21 24.16
C SER A 306 13.58 8.03 24.82
N GLY A 307 14.32 8.27 25.88
CA GLY A 307 15.00 7.20 26.62
C GLY A 307 15.46 7.66 27.99
N ASP A 308 16.01 6.72 28.72
CA ASP A 308 16.74 6.98 29.97
C ASP A 308 18.24 6.85 29.69
N PHE A 309 19.05 7.72 30.27
CA PHE A 309 20.51 7.68 30.29
C PHE A 309 21.00 7.54 31.74
N GLU A 310 21.98 6.68 31.98
CA GLU A 310 22.52 6.44 33.32
C GLU A 310 24.04 6.28 33.27
N GLY A 311 24.74 7.22 33.91
CA GLY A 311 26.20 7.20 34.08
C GLY A 311 26.61 7.62 35.47
N ASP A 312 27.81 7.26 35.90
CA ASP A 312 28.29 7.48 37.26
C ASP A 312 28.50 8.98 37.57
N CYS A 313 28.84 9.78 36.54
CA CYS A 313 29.02 11.22 36.67
C CYS A 313 27.71 12.04 36.65
N VAL A 314 26.64 11.50 36.06
CA VAL A 314 25.36 12.22 35.84
C VAL A 314 24.22 11.64 36.69
N GLY A 315 24.31 10.39 37.11
CA GLY A 315 23.18 9.63 37.63
C GLY A 315 22.19 9.22 36.53
N LYS A 316 21.00 8.80 36.93
CA LYS A 316 19.91 8.43 36.01
C LYS A 316 19.09 9.64 35.61
N VAL A 317 18.98 9.90 34.31
CA VAL A 317 18.21 11.00 33.71
C VAL A 317 17.38 10.51 32.54
N SER A 318 16.33 11.24 32.17
CA SER A 318 15.55 10.97 30.96
C SER A 318 15.81 12.05 29.91
N PHE A 319 15.78 11.66 28.64
CA PHE A 319 15.99 12.56 27.50
C PHE A 319 14.94 12.34 26.41
N THR A 320 14.73 13.38 25.61
CA THR A 320 13.96 13.31 24.37
C THR A 320 14.83 13.77 23.20
N GLY A 321 14.42 13.46 21.98
CA GLY A 321 15.15 13.87 20.80
C GLY A 321 14.26 14.01 19.57
N VAL A 322 14.68 14.90 18.67
CA VAL A 322 14.04 15.13 17.38
C VAL A 322 15.08 14.95 16.28
N LYS A 323 14.68 14.29 15.20
CA LYS A 323 15.54 14.06 14.04
C LYS A 323 15.73 15.36 13.26
N ALA A 324 16.96 15.85 13.23
CA ALA A 324 17.35 17.06 12.51
C ALA A 324 17.59 16.79 11.02
N GLU A 325 18.23 15.66 10.70
CA GLU A 325 18.56 15.27 9.33
C GLU A 325 18.36 13.76 9.10
N ALA A 326 17.83 13.38 7.94
CA ALA A 326 17.71 11.97 7.55
C ALA A 326 19.08 11.38 7.17
N GLY A 327 19.38 10.17 7.63
CA GLY A 327 20.65 9.51 7.35
C GLY A 327 20.66 8.67 6.06
N ASP A 328 19.52 8.55 5.37
CA ASP A 328 19.36 7.77 4.14
C ASP A 328 19.91 6.34 4.23
N TYR A 329 19.60 5.68 5.35
CA TYR A 329 20.08 4.32 5.67
C TYR A 329 21.60 4.17 5.70
N ARG A 330 22.35 5.24 6.02
CA ARG A 330 23.80 5.20 6.15
C ARG A 330 24.26 4.08 7.09
N GLN A 331 25.38 3.48 6.73
CA GLN A 331 25.97 2.34 7.42
C GLN A 331 27.33 2.75 7.98
N GLY A 332 27.71 2.14 9.09
CA GLY A 332 29.04 2.27 9.68
C GLY A 332 29.30 1.09 10.61
N SER A 333 30.54 0.96 11.08
CA SER A 333 30.90 -0.07 12.05
C SER A 333 31.22 0.59 13.37
N SER A 334 30.56 0.14 14.44
CA SER A 334 30.87 0.57 15.81
C SER A 334 32.14 -0.05 16.37
N GLU A 335 32.78 -1.00 15.66
CA GLU A 335 33.81 -1.88 16.21
C GLU A 335 35.02 -1.14 16.81
N TYR A 336 35.60 -0.20 16.06
CA TYR A 336 36.79 0.53 16.49
C TYR A 336 36.48 1.49 17.64
N GLU A 337 35.48 2.36 17.47
CA GLU A 337 35.07 3.34 18.49
C GLU A 337 34.66 2.66 19.79
N TRP A 338 33.95 1.53 19.72
CA TRP A 338 33.56 0.75 20.88
C TRP A 338 34.75 0.15 21.62
N LYS A 339 35.76 -0.34 20.87
CA LYS A 339 37.00 -0.91 21.43
C LYS A 339 37.89 0.16 22.06
N ASP A 340 37.94 1.35 21.46
CA ASP A 340 38.71 2.49 21.95
C ASP A 340 38.17 3.09 23.26
N LEU A 341 36.94 2.73 23.64
CA LEU A 341 36.29 3.12 24.89
C LEU A 341 36.18 1.97 25.91
N SER A 342 36.99 0.92 25.76
CA SER A 342 37.04 -0.23 26.67
C SER A 342 37.82 0.02 27.97
N ALA A 343 37.64 -0.85 28.97
CA ALA A 343 38.44 -0.88 30.20
C ALA A 343 39.96 -0.97 29.91
N ARG A 344 40.37 -1.77 28.93
CA ARG A 344 41.77 -1.84 28.49
C ARG A 344 42.29 -0.51 27.93
N SER A 345 41.46 0.23 27.20
CA SER A 345 41.82 1.58 26.75
C SER A 345 41.97 2.55 27.92
N TYR A 346 41.10 2.45 28.92
CA TYR A 346 41.23 3.19 30.18
C TYR A 346 42.56 2.88 30.89
N GLU A 347 42.91 1.60 31.10
CA GLU A 347 44.16 1.22 31.75
C GLU A 347 45.40 1.74 31.02
N ARG A 348 45.43 1.64 29.68
CA ARG A 348 46.50 2.20 28.85
C ARG A 348 46.63 3.71 29.05
N GLU A 349 45.51 4.44 29.09
CA GLU A 349 45.50 5.89 29.33
C GLU A 349 45.93 6.25 30.76
N CYS A 350 45.52 5.47 31.76
CA CYS A 350 45.92 5.65 33.17
C CYS A 350 47.42 5.46 33.38
N VAL A 351 48.01 4.39 32.83
CA VAL A 351 49.45 4.13 32.95
C VAL A 351 50.28 5.24 32.29
N GLY A 352 49.80 5.79 31.17
CA GLY A 352 50.42 6.92 30.48
C GLY A 352 50.42 8.22 31.29
N ARG A 353 49.34 8.52 32.02
CA ARG A 353 49.19 9.77 32.80
C ARG A 353 50.11 9.82 34.03
N TRP A 354 50.33 8.68 34.70
CA TRP A 354 51.07 8.65 35.96
C TRP A 354 52.56 8.33 35.82
N GLY A 355 52.99 7.87 34.65
CA GLY A 355 54.37 7.48 34.36
C GLY A 355 54.81 6.28 35.21
N ARG A 356 55.51 5.32 34.60
CA ARG A 356 56.29 4.38 35.41
C ARG A 356 57.39 5.21 36.09
N ARG A 357 57.16 5.61 37.35
CA ARG A 357 58.25 6.00 38.25
C ARG A 357 59.09 4.74 38.47
N PHE A 358 60.03 4.52 37.58
CA PHE A 358 61.19 3.66 37.85
C PHE A 358 62.21 4.46 38.67
#